data_AF-A0A2T1CCV1-F1
#
_entry.id   AF-A0A2T1CCV1-F1
#
_cell.length_a   1.000
_cell.length_b   1.000
_cell.length_c   1.000
_cell.angle_alpha   90.00
_cell.angle_beta   90.00
_cell.angle_gamma   90.00
#
_symmetry.space_group_name_H-M   'P 1'
#
loop_
_entity.id
_entity.type
_entity.pdbx_description
1 polymer ?
#
loop_
_entity_poly.entity_id
_entity_poly.type
_entity_poly.pdbx_seq_one_letter_code
_entity_poly.pdbx_strand_id
1 'polypeptide(L)'
;DFFVVTIVAMLIGGLGTWMFGAAGCHIGASGVVFGYLGYLLGRGYFDRSFGSMLFSVVILLVYGGLLWGVLPTRVGISWEGHLFGFVGGVVAARLLSKSKRSYQEF
;
A
#
# COMPACT_ATOMS: atom_id res chain seq x y z
N ASP A 1 -1.11 -1.59 13.92
CA ASP A 1 -1.14 -1.25 12.48
C ASP A 1 0.02 -1.89 11.72
N PHE A 2 1.30 -1.60 12.04
CA PHE A 2 2.49 -2.09 11.32
C PHE A 2 2.42 -3.54 10.83
N PHE A 3 2.39 -4.54 11.73
CA PHE A 3 2.39 -5.96 11.34
C PHE A 3 1.23 -6.35 10.43
N VAL A 4 0.03 -5.83 10.69
CA VAL A 4 -1.15 -6.11 9.86
C VAL A 4 -0.94 -5.55 8.45
N VAL A 5 -0.44 -4.32 8.34
CA VAL A 5 -0.15 -3.71 7.03
C VAL A 5 0.93 -4.50 6.30
N THR A 6 2.02 -4.88 6.98
CA THR A 6 3.08 -5.69 6.39
C THR A 6 2.55 -7.02 5.86
N ILE A 7 1.79 -7.76 6.67
CA ILE A 7 1.24 -9.07 6.28
C ILE A 7 0.26 -8.93 5.11
N VAL A 8 -0.67 -7.98 5.18
CA VAL A 8 -1.66 -7.76 4.11
C VAL A 8 -0.97 -7.32 2.81
N ALA A 9 0.03 -6.43 2.88
CA ALA A 9 0.80 -6.02 1.72
C ALA A 9 1.62 -7.18 1.12
N MET A 10 2.23 -8.02 1.96
CA MET A 10 2.95 -9.21 1.49
C MET A 10 2.03 -10.23 0.82
N LEU A 11 0.86 -10.51 1.40
CA LEU A 11 -0.08 -11.48 0.85
C LEU A 11 -0.71 -10.99 -0.45
N ILE A 12 -1.27 -9.77 -0.46
CA ILE A 12 -1.91 -9.21 -1.66
C ILE A 12 -0.87 -8.89 -2.73
N GLY A 13 0.26 -8.31 -2.33
CA GLY A 13 1.39 -8.03 -3.23
C GLY A 13 1.94 -9.30 -3.85
N GLY A 14 2.22 -10.32 -3.04
CA GLY A 14 2.73 -11.61 -3.50
C GLY A 14 1.76 -12.35 -4.42
N LEU A 15 0.49 -12.48 -4.01
CA LEU A 15 -0.54 -13.16 -4.81
C LEU A 15 -0.81 -12.42 -6.12
N GLY A 16 -0.93 -11.09 -6.09
CA GLY A 16 -1.15 -10.29 -7.29
C GLY A 16 0.04 -10.38 -8.26
N THR A 17 1.27 -10.29 -7.75
CA THR A 17 2.47 -10.47 -8.60
C THR A 17 2.54 -11.88 -9.16
N TRP A 18 2.19 -12.91 -8.38
CA TRP A 18 2.21 -14.29 -8.84
C TRP A 18 1.19 -14.56 -9.96
N MET A 19 0.01 -13.93 -9.89
CA MET A 19 -1.06 -14.11 -10.88
C MET A 19 -0.87 -13.28 -12.16
N PHE A 20 -0.32 -12.08 -12.04
CA PHE A 20 -0.33 -11.08 -13.12
C PHE A 20 1.06 -10.58 -13.53
N GLY A 21 2.10 -10.93 -12.78
CA GLY A 21 3.48 -10.55 -13.08
C GLY A 21 4.01 -11.23 -14.34
N ALA A 22 4.92 -10.53 -15.03
CA ALA A 22 5.66 -11.12 -16.14
C ALA A 22 6.41 -12.40 -15.73
N ALA A 23 6.73 -13.27 -16.69
CA ALA A 23 7.53 -14.45 -16.40
C ALA A 23 8.93 -14.04 -15.88
N GLY A 24 9.29 -14.50 -14.69
CA GLY A 24 10.58 -14.17 -14.09
C GLY A 24 10.59 -14.29 -12.57
N CYS A 25 11.69 -13.86 -11.97
CA CYS A 25 11.86 -13.84 -10.52
C CYS A 25 11.57 -12.43 -9.99
N HIS A 26 10.52 -12.31 -9.17
CA HIS A 26 10.13 -11.05 -8.54
C HIS A 26 10.58 -11.08 -7.07
N ILE A 27 11.72 -10.47 -6.77
CA ILE A 27 12.30 -10.42 -5.42
C ILE A 27 12.46 -8.96 -4.99
N GLY A 28 12.06 -8.65 -3.76
CA GLY A 28 12.42 -7.40 -3.12
C GLY A 28 11.45 -6.96 -2.03
N ALA A 29 11.96 -6.20 -1.07
CA ALA A 29 11.15 -5.56 -0.03
C ALA A 29 10.35 -4.35 -0.56
N SER A 30 10.63 -3.89 -1.78
CA SER A 30 10.00 -2.69 -2.34
C SER A 30 8.48 -2.84 -2.46
N GLY A 31 7.94 -4.02 -2.78
CA GLY A 31 6.49 -4.25 -2.78
C GLY A 31 5.83 -3.92 -1.43
N VAL A 32 6.50 -4.25 -0.32
CA VAL A 32 6.03 -3.92 1.04
C VAL A 32 6.11 -2.40 1.29
N VAL A 33 7.17 -1.73 0.81
CA VAL A 33 7.29 -0.26 0.87
C VAL A 33 6.15 0.43 0.12
N PHE A 34 5.79 -0.07 -1.06
CA PHE A 34 4.60 0.39 -1.78
C PHE A 34 3.31 0.12 -1.00
N GLY A 35 3.23 -1.01 -0.29
CA GLY A 35 2.15 -1.26 0.66
C GLY A 35 2.07 -0.25 1.80
N TYR A 36 3.20 0.18 2.36
CA TYR A 36 3.19 1.26 3.34
C TYR A 36 2.73 2.58 2.72
N LEU A 37 3.17 2.92 1.52
CA LEU A 37 2.69 4.11 0.81
C LEU A 37 1.16 4.05 0.59
N GLY A 38 0.64 2.94 0.08
CA GLY A 38 -0.79 2.74 -0.12
C GLY A 38 -1.60 2.82 1.17
N TYR A 39 -1.06 2.26 2.27
CA TYR A 39 -1.67 2.36 3.58
C TYR A 39 -1.73 3.80 4.09
N LEU A 40 -0.61 4.52 4.05
CA LEU A 40 -0.53 5.89 4.56
C LEU A 40 -1.40 6.86 3.75
N LEU A 41 -1.48 6.69 2.43
CA LEU A 41 -2.39 7.49 1.60
C LEU A 41 -3.85 7.11 1.81
N GLY A 42 -4.16 5.81 1.87
CA GLY A 42 -5.51 5.32 2.12
C GLY A 42 -6.05 5.73 3.49
N ARG A 43 -5.19 5.83 4.50
CA ARG A 43 -5.58 6.21 5.87
C ARG A 43 -6.18 7.61 5.93
N GLY A 44 -5.65 8.59 5.19
CA GLY A 44 -6.23 9.94 5.12
C GLY A 44 -7.65 9.94 4.55
N TYR A 45 -7.93 9.05 3.61
CA TYR A 45 -9.25 8.89 3.03
C TYR A 45 -10.24 8.14 3.95
N PHE A 46 -9.80 7.05 4.59
CA PHE A 46 -10.68 6.19 5.36
C PHE A 46 -10.91 6.63 6.81
N ASP A 47 -9.91 7.21 7.49
CA ASP A 47 -10.05 7.66 8.89
C ASP A 47 -10.90 8.95 9.00
N ARG A 48 -11.05 9.70 7.89
CA ARG A 48 -11.84 10.96 7.79
C ARG A 48 -11.52 12.02 8.86
N SER A 49 -10.36 11.93 9.51
CA SER A 49 -9.88 12.95 10.45
C SER A 49 -8.99 13.96 9.72
N PHE A 50 -9.08 15.23 10.10
CA PHE A 50 -8.26 16.28 9.50
C PHE A 50 -6.76 15.99 9.64
N GLY A 51 -6.33 15.46 10.79
CA GLY A 51 -4.94 15.06 11.03
C GLY A 51 -4.47 13.95 10.10
N SER A 52 -5.26 12.90 9.90
CA SER A 52 -4.91 11.81 8.96
C SER A 52 -4.86 12.33 7.51
N MET A 53 -5.79 13.20 7.12
CA MET A 53 -5.81 13.78 5.77
C MET A 53 -4.58 14.65 5.50
N LEU A 54 -4.24 15.56 6.41
CA LEU A 54 -3.05 16.41 6.29
C LEU A 54 -1.78 15.56 6.23
N PHE A 55 -1.68 14.54 7.09
CA PHE A 55 -0.55 13.63 7.09
C PHE A 55 -0.40 12.88 5.76
N SER A 56 -1.50 12.34 5.20
CA SER A 56 -1.48 11.69 3.90
C SER A 56 -1.08 12.64 2.76
N VAL A 57 -1.51 13.91 2.81
CA VAL A 57 -1.08 14.93 1.84
C VAL A 57 0.43 15.17 1.93
N VAL A 58 0.98 15.33 3.14
CA VAL A 58 2.44 15.48 3.32
C VAL A 58 3.18 14.26 2.78
N ILE A 59 2.72 13.05 3.08
CA ILE A 59 3.31 11.82 2.52
C ILE A 59 3.23 11.80 0.99
N LEU A 60 2.11 12.21 0.39
CA LEU A 60 1.97 12.29 -1.06
C LEU A 60 2.94 13.31 -1.67
N LEU A 61 3.17 14.45 -1.03
CA LEU A 61 4.10 15.47 -1.54
C LEU A 61 5.56 15.00 -1.46
N VAL A 62 5.95 14.37 -0.34
CA VAL A 62 7.34 13.92 -0.11
C VAL A 62 7.66 12.63 -0.88
N TYR A 63 6.73 11.68 -0.90
CA TYR A 63 6.95 10.33 -1.42
C TYR A 63 6.11 9.98 -2.66
N GLY A 64 5.28 10.91 -3.17
CA GLY A 64 4.41 10.66 -4.33
C GLY A 64 5.17 10.27 -5.60
N GLY A 65 6.44 10.66 -5.73
CA GLY A 65 7.31 10.20 -6.81
C GLY A 65 7.46 8.68 -6.89
N LEU A 66 7.31 7.96 -5.76
CA LEU A 66 7.29 6.50 -5.76
C LEU A 66 6.15 5.92 -6.59
N LEU A 67 5.01 6.62 -6.74
CA LEU A 67 3.89 6.15 -7.53
C LEU A 67 4.26 5.87 -9.00
N TRP A 68 5.29 6.53 -9.53
CA TRP A 68 5.80 6.20 -10.87
C TRP A 68 6.36 4.78 -10.98
N GLY A 69 6.78 4.18 -9.86
CA GLY A 69 7.25 2.81 -9.81
C GLY A 69 6.16 1.76 -9.97
N VAL A 70 4.87 2.13 -9.96
CA VAL A 70 3.77 1.21 -10.34
C VAL A 70 3.55 1.14 -11.86
N LEU A 71 4.32 1.87 -12.66
CA LEU A 71 4.23 1.84 -14.12
C LEU A 71 5.36 1.00 -14.72
N PRO A 72 5.12 0.31 -15.86
CA PRO A 72 6.10 -0.51 -16.57
C PRO A 72 7.11 0.36 -17.35
N THR A 73 7.88 1.19 -16.66
CA THR A 73 8.79 2.17 -17.28
C THR A 73 10.26 1.73 -17.31
N ARG A 74 10.62 0.68 -16.55
CA ARG A 74 12.00 0.20 -16.42
C ARG A 74 12.05 -1.31 -16.53
N VAL A 75 12.89 -1.81 -17.43
CA VAL A 75 13.14 -3.25 -17.60
C VAL A 75 13.82 -3.80 -16.34
N GLY A 76 13.42 -5.02 -15.92
CA GLY A 76 13.98 -5.70 -14.76
C GLY A 76 13.41 -5.24 -13.41
N ILE A 77 12.48 -4.28 -13.39
CA ILE A 77 11.75 -3.90 -12.18
C ILE A 77 10.38 -4.59 -12.17
N SER A 78 10.06 -5.25 -11.05
CA SER A 78 8.74 -5.81 -10.77
C SER A 78 7.73 -4.70 -10.45
N TRP A 79 7.24 -4.00 -11.48
CA TRP A 79 6.24 -2.94 -11.32
C TRP A 79 4.89 -3.50 -10.84
N GLU A 80 4.57 -4.74 -11.20
CA GLU A 80 3.38 -5.46 -10.71
C GLU A 80 3.49 -5.65 -9.19
N GLY A 81 4.68 -5.99 -8.69
CA GLY A 81 4.94 -6.08 -7.26
C GLY A 81 4.74 -4.76 -6.52
N HIS A 82 5.10 -3.64 -7.13
CA HIS A 82 4.81 -2.31 -6.58
C HIS A 82 3.30 -2.02 -6.60
N LEU A 83 2.62 -2.30 -7.72
CA LEU A 83 1.18 -2.07 -7.87
C LEU A 83 0.37 -2.88 -6.85
N PHE A 84 0.57 -4.20 -6.80
CA PHE A 84 -0.19 -5.06 -5.89
C PHE A 84 0.23 -4.86 -4.42
N GLY A 85 1.48 -4.50 -4.16
CA GLY A 85 1.93 -4.03 -2.85
C GLY A 85 1.12 -2.81 -2.41
N PHE A 86 1.03 -1.78 -3.25
CA PHE A 86 0.24 -0.56 -3.00
C PHE A 86 -1.23 -0.87 -2.74
N VAL A 87 -1.85 -1.72 -3.58
CA VAL A 87 -3.23 -2.18 -3.40
C VAL A 87 -3.40 -2.87 -2.05
N GLY A 88 -2.46 -3.74 -1.66
CA GLY A 88 -2.47 -4.38 -0.35
C GLY A 88 -2.45 -3.37 0.81
N GLY A 89 -1.65 -2.31 0.67
CA GLY A 89 -1.64 -1.17 1.58
C GLY A 89 -2.99 -0.48 1.73
N VAL A 90 -3.63 -0.15 0.61
CA VAL A 90 -4.96 0.50 0.60
C VAL A 90 -6.02 -0.40 1.24
N VAL A 91 -5.98 -1.70 0.97
CA VAL A 91 -6.86 -2.69 1.62
C VAL A 91 -6.63 -2.72 3.13
N ALA A 92 -5.38 -2.76 3.58
CA ALA A 92 -5.05 -2.71 5.01
C ALA A 92 -5.58 -1.43 5.69
N ALA A 93 -5.51 -0.28 5.01
CA ALA A 93 -6.05 0.98 5.53
C ALA A 93 -7.56 0.91 5.75
N ARG A 94 -8.30 0.32 4.79
CA ARG A 94 -9.75 0.12 4.91
C ARG A 94 -10.12 -0.87 6.02
N LEU A 95 -9.35 -1.94 6.20
CA LEU A 95 -9.60 -2.94 7.24
C LEU A 95 -9.40 -2.33 8.64
N LEU A 96 -8.29 -1.63 8.84
CA LEU A 96 -7.93 -1.05 10.13
C LEU A 96 -8.79 0.16 10.50
N SER A 97 -9.32 0.93 9.53
CA SER A 97 -10.24 2.03 9.81
C SER A 97 -11.59 1.54 10.35
N LYS A 98 -12.09 0.40 9.84
CA LYS A 98 -13.32 -0.23 10.34
C LYS A 98 -13.17 -0.71 11.79
N SER A 99 -12.05 -1.34 12.12
CA SER A 99 -11.78 -1.82 13.48
C SER A 99 -11.73 -0.67 14.50
N LYS A 100 -11.13 0.47 14.15
CA LYS A 100 -11.09 1.65 15.03
C LYS A 100 -12.48 2.22 15.30
N ARG A 101 -13.32 2.31 14.27
CA ARG A 101 -14.71 2.78 14.43
C ARG A 101 -15.54 1.86 15.32
N SER A 102 -15.42 0.54 15.16
CA SER A 102 -16.15 -0.42 15.99
C SER A 102 -15.80 -0.33 17.47
N TYR A 103 -14.57 0.06 17.82
CA TYR A 103 -14.17 0.23 19.22
C TYR A 103 -14.75 1.51 19.86
N GLN A 104 -15.00 2.56 19.07
CA GLN A 104 -15.55 3.82 19.56
C GLN A 104 -17.08 3.80 19.73
N GLU A 105 -17.76 2.77 19.22
CA GLU A 105 -19.22 2.62 19.32
C GLU A 105 -19.66 1.87 20.60
N PHE A 106 -18.72 1.49 21.49
CA PHE A 106 -18.95 0.90 22.82
C PHE A 106 -18.43 1.81 23.94
#